data_AF-A0A1B7VRM1-F1
#
_entry.id   AF-A0A1B7VRM1-F1
#
_cell.length_a   1.000
_cell.length_b   1.000
_cell.length_c   1.000
_cell.angle_alpha   90.00
_cell.angle_beta   90.00
_cell.angle_gamma   90.00
#
_symmetry.space_group_name_H-M   'P 1'
#
loop_
_entity.id
_entity.type
_entity.pdbx_description
1 polymer ?
#
loop_
_entity_poly.entity_id
_entity_poly.type
_entity_poly.pdbx_seq_one_letter_code
_entity_poly.pdbx_strand_id
1 'polypeptide(L)'
;MLFFLKLIDYLLAAVAIASFGIIYFDSSNQEHIIAASVALTLAIGLFIFNRQSVNSAKRKAERNQLSKRAKLYTSLLSKDTQLDHNTVLPARTKALEYSQELIDDYKSSRDLNRTLYYVLQISTVILSGVTPILVLVDKLEAGQNWLKWLPVICPAVASIVASVVTSFPFEKNWMAANTAVELLESEQEKFILGITPAYRCYDIPEEDKQQQKISQAVELFINQVNSIHLPQAQQQTDSDQVNKERQDSPKLEEATTEEKVAA
;
A
#
# COMPACT_ATOMS: atom_id res chain seq x y z
N MET A 1 5.70 -2.68 24.52
CA MET A 1 4.44 -3.18 23.93
C MET A 1 4.57 -3.52 22.44
N LEU A 2 5.02 -2.59 21.58
CA LEU A 2 5.21 -2.84 20.13
C LEU A 2 6.15 -4.00 19.77
N PHE A 3 7.23 -4.21 20.53
CA PHE A 3 8.14 -5.35 20.32
C PHE A 3 7.48 -6.71 20.59
N PHE A 4 6.65 -6.80 21.63
CA PHE A 4 5.92 -8.04 21.95
C PHE A 4 4.92 -8.40 20.86
N LEU A 5 4.19 -7.42 20.33
CA LEU A 5 3.25 -7.66 19.24
C LEU A 5 3.97 -8.08 17.94
N LYS A 6 5.14 -7.51 17.64
CA LYS A 6 5.97 -7.95 16.52
C LYS A 6 6.50 -9.38 16.70
N LEU A 7 6.87 -9.78 17.92
CA LEU A 7 7.30 -11.15 18.21
C LEU A 7 6.18 -12.16 17.91
N ILE A 8 4.93 -11.82 18.26
CA ILE A 8 3.75 -12.63 17.99
C ILE A 8 3.54 -12.80 16.47
N ASP A 9 3.76 -11.76 15.66
CA ASP A 9 3.68 -11.86 14.18
C ASP A 9 4.68 -12.89 13.62
N TYR A 10 5.92 -12.88 14.09
CA TYR A 10 6.94 -13.84 13.64
C TYR A 10 6.61 -15.27 14.07
N LEU A 11 6.09 -15.45 15.29
CA LEU A 11 5.68 -16.76 15.80
C LEU A 11 4.52 -17.33 14.95
N LEU A 12 3.51 -16.51 14.66
CA LEU A 12 2.35 -16.90 13.84
C LEU A 12 2.75 -17.22 12.40
N ALA A 13 3.69 -16.46 11.82
CA ALA A 13 4.23 -16.74 10.50
C ALA A 13 4.98 -18.09 10.48
N ALA A 14 5.78 -18.40 11.51
CA ALA A 14 6.46 -19.68 11.63
C ALA A 14 5.48 -20.86 11.72
N VAL A 15 4.39 -20.70 12.49
CA VAL A 15 3.32 -21.71 12.59
C VAL A 15 2.64 -21.92 11.23
N ALA A 16 2.32 -20.85 10.50
CA ALA A 16 1.72 -20.96 9.17
C ALA A 16 2.62 -21.71 8.16
N ILE A 17 3.92 -21.42 8.17
CA ILE A 17 4.91 -22.10 7.30
C ILE A 17 5.01 -23.59 7.68
N ALA A 18 5.07 -23.90 8.98
CA ALA A 18 5.13 -25.29 9.44
C ALA A 18 3.87 -26.07 9.08
N SER A 19 2.68 -25.49 9.26
CA SER A 19 1.41 -26.11 8.85
C SER A 19 1.34 -26.36 7.35
N PHE A 20 1.85 -25.44 6.52
CA PHE A 20 1.93 -25.65 5.07
C PHE A 20 2.87 -26.81 4.70
N GLY A 21 4.02 -26.91 5.38
CA GLY A 21 4.96 -28.03 5.22
C GLY A 21 4.33 -29.38 5.56
N ILE A 22 3.55 -29.46 6.64
CA ILE A 22 2.85 -30.69 7.05
C ILE A 22 1.80 -31.10 6.02
N ILE A 23 0.99 -30.15 5.53
CA ILE A 23 -0.04 -30.41 4.49
C ILE A 23 0.59 -30.95 3.21
N TYR A 24 1.77 -30.46 2.84
CA TYR A 24 2.44 -30.86 1.60
C TYR A 24 3.21 -32.19 1.73
N PHE A 25 3.96 -32.38 2.83
CA PHE A 25 4.89 -33.50 2.98
C PHE A 25 4.25 -34.74 3.64
N ASP A 26 3.25 -34.55 4.51
CA ASP A 26 2.59 -35.61 5.26
C ASP A 26 1.12 -35.79 4.84
N SER A 27 0.87 -35.72 3.53
CA SER A 27 -0.46 -35.86 2.94
C SER A 27 -1.08 -37.27 3.10
N SER A 28 -0.35 -38.21 3.71
CA SER A 28 -0.81 -39.59 3.92
C SER A 28 -1.68 -39.76 5.15
N ASN A 29 -1.58 -38.88 6.16
CA ASN A 29 -2.35 -38.99 7.41
C ASN A 29 -3.43 -37.90 7.49
N GLN A 30 -4.70 -38.30 7.38
CA GLN A 30 -5.83 -37.36 7.40
C GLN A 30 -5.94 -36.57 8.71
N GLU A 31 -5.53 -37.14 9.86
CA GLU A 31 -5.57 -36.43 11.14
C GLU A 31 -4.58 -35.26 11.18
N HIS A 32 -3.38 -35.44 10.63
CA HIS A 32 -2.38 -34.39 10.54
C HIS A 32 -2.80 -33.28 9.56
N ILE A 33 -3.45 -33.62 8.46
CA ILE A 33 -3.96 -32.63 7.49
C ILE A 33 -5.06 -31.77 8.11
N ILE A 34 -6.03 -32.39 8.80
CA ILE A 34 -7.13 -31.64 9.46
C ILE A 34 -6.56 -30.73 10.55
N ALA A 35 -5.66 -31.25 11.40
CA ALA A 35 -5.02 -30.46 12.45
C ALA A 35 -4.19 -29.30 11.88
N ALA A 36 -3.40 -29.55 10.83
CA ALA A 36 -2.60 -28.53 10.17
C ALA A 36 -3.48 -27.48 9.47
N SER A 37 -4.60 -27.87 8.87
CA SER A 37 -5.56 -26.95 8.25
C SER A 37 -6.21 -26.02 9.28
N VAL A 38 -6.69 -26.57 10.40
CA VAL A 38 -7.27 -25.78 11.50
C VAL A 38 -6.23 -24.83 12.11
N ALA A 39 -5.02 -25.32 12.35
CA ALA A 39 -3.92 -24.51 12.85
C ALA A 39 -3.55 -23.36 11.88
N LEU A 40 -3.53 -23.65 10.57
CA LEU A 40 -3.26 -22.65 9.54
C LEU A 40 -4.34 -21.56 9.53
N THR A 41 -5.61 -21.93 9.55
CA THR A 41 -6.72 -20.95 9.58
C THR A 41 -6.66 -20.07 10.82
N LEU A 42 -6.42 -20.65 12.00
CA LEU A 42 -6.27 -19.90 13.25
C LEU A 42 -5.05 -18.99 13.23
N ALA A 43 -3.91 -19.46 12.72
CA ALA A 43 -2.68 -18.69 12.64
C ALA A 43 -2.86 -17.47 11.72
N ILE A 44 -3.49 -17.64 10.55
CA ILE A 44 -3.77 -16.54 9.61
C ILE A 44 -4.73 -15.53 10.25
N GLY A 45 -5.81 -15.99 10.88
CA GLY A 45 -6.79 -15.10 11.52
C GLY A 45 -6.16 -14.25 12.63
N LEU A 46 -5.38 -14.88 13.52
CA LEU A 46 -4.66 -14.18 14.59
C LEU A 46 -3.59 -13.25 14.05
N PHE A 47 -2.91 -13.61 12.96
CA PHE A 47 -1.89 -12.77 12.33
C PHE A 47 -2.49 -11.47 11.79
N ILE A 48 -3.63 -11.55 11.09
CA ILE A 48 -4.32 -10.36 10.58
C ILE A 48 -4.77 -9.47 11.75
N PHE A 49 -5.37 -10.07 12.78
CA PHE A 49 -5.86 -9.33 13.96
C PHE A 49 -4.71 -8.64 14.73
N ASN A 50 -3.60 -9.33 14.95
CA ASN A 50 -2.42 -8.78 15.62
C ASN A 50 -1.82 -7.63 14.82
N ARG A 51 -1.67 -7.79 13.50
CA ARG A 51 -1.17 -6.74 12.61
C ARG A 51 -2.07 -5.51 12.62
N GLN A 52 -3.39 -5.69 12.62
CA GLN A 52 -4.35 -4.59 12.74
C GLN A 52 -4.22 -3.86 14.09
N SER A 53 -4.00 -4.60 15.18
CA SER A 53 -3.80 -4.03 16.52
C SER A 53 -2.50 -3.21 16.61
N VAL A 54 -1.40 -3.72 16.05
CA VAL A 54 -0.11 -3.00 15.96
C VAL A 54 -0.25 -1.70 15.20
N ASN A 55 -0.89 -1.74 14.03
CA ASN A 55 -1.10 -0.56 13.20
C ASN A 55 -1.97 0.47 13.91
N SER A 56 -3.03 0.03 14.59
CA SER A 56 -3.90 0.88 15.40
C SER A 56 -3.15 1.55 16.56
N ALA A 57 -2.23 0.83 17.21
CA ALA A 57 -1.40 1.37 18.28
C ALA A 57 -0.40 2.44 17.79
N LYS A 58 0.20 2.24 16.61
CA LYS A 58 1.08 3.24 15.97
C LYS A 58 0.32 4.52 15.62
N ARG A 59 -0.83 4.39 14.94
CA ARG A 59 -1.69 5.54 14.58
C ARG A 59 -2.07 6.37 15.81
N LYS A 60 -2.40 5.72 16.94
CA LYS A 60 -2.68 6.42 18.22
C LYS A 60 -1.47 7.19 18.76
N ALA A 61 -0.26 6.65 18.64
CA ALA A 61 0.95 7.32 19.09
C ALA A 61 1.25 8.58 18.24
N GLU A 62 1.10 8.48 16.92
CA GLU A 62 1.28 9.60 15.98
C GLU A 62 0.23 10.69 16.19
N ARG A 63 -1.06 10.33 16.33
CA ARG A 63 -2.13 11.28 16.69
C ARG A 63 -1.82 12.03 17.99
N ASN A 64 -1.30 11.34 19.00
CA ASN A 64 -0.89 11.98 20.25
C ASN A 64 0.28 12.95 20.06
N GLN A 65 1.25 12.64 19.21
CA GLN A 65 2.36 13.55 18.92
C GLN A 65 1.88 14.80 18.16
N LEU A 66 1.02 14.65 17.16
CA LEU A 66 0.43 15.77 16.43
C LEU A 66 -0.43 16.65 17.32
N SER A 67 -1.27 16.06 18.18
CA SER A 67 -2.05 16.80 19.16
C SER A 67 -1.16 17.60 20.13
N LYS A 68 -0.03 17.03 20.57
CA LYS A 68 0.96 17.76 21.40
C LYS A 68 1.57 18.94 20.63
N ARG A 69 1.95 18.76 19.36
CA ARG A 69 2.50 19.84 18.52
C ARG A 69 1.49 20.95 18.30
N ALA A 70 0.23 20.62 18.00
CA ALA A 70 -0.85 21.59 17.85
C ALA A 70 -1.08 22.39 19.15
N LYS A 71 -1.13 21.70 20.30
CA LYS A 71 -1.26 22.34 21.62
C LYS A 71 -0.10 23.28 21.93
N LEU A 72 1.14 22.89 21.65
CA LEU A 72 2.31 23.74 21.86
C LEU A 72 2.22 25.04 21.03
N TYR A 73 1.84 24.92 19.76
CA TYR A 73 1.73 26.07 18.87
C TYR A 73 0.62 27.03 19.32
N THR A 74 -0.55 26.51 19.69
CA THR A 74 -1.63 27.34 20.24
C THR A 74 -1.26 27.94 21.60
N SER A 75 -0.50 27.22 22.44
CA SER A 75 -0.03 27.74 23.73
C SER A 75 1.00 28.87 23.58
N LEU A 76 1.89 28.77 22.58
CA LEU A 76 2.83 29.84 22.22
C LEU A 76 2.09 31.06 21.68
N LEU A 77 1.01 30.86 20.94
CA LEU A 77 0.17 31.92 20.39
C LEU A 77 -0.71 32.58 21.46
N SER A 78 -1.23 31.84 22.43
CA SER A 78 -2.09 32.36 23.51
C SER A 78 -1.34 33.08 24.64
N LYS A 79 -0.01 33.04 24.64
CA LYS A 79 0.80 33.71 25.69
C LYS A 79 0.67 35.24 25.63
N ASP A 80 0.31 35.79 24.47
CA ASP A 80 0.13 37.23 24.22
C ASP A 80 -1.32 37.64 23.86
N THR A 81 -2.27 36.70 23.82
CA THR A 81 -3.62 36.96 23.24
C THR A 81 -4.70 36.15 23.95
N GLN A 82 -5.86 36.74 24.27
CA GLN A 82 -7.06 36.02 24.77
C GLN A 82 -7.78 35.24 23.65
N LEU A 83 -7.01 34.43 22.91
CA LEU A 83 -7.50 33.61 21.81
C LEU A 83 -8.48 32.57 22.38
N ASP A 84 -9.68 32.49 21.80
CA ASP A 84 -10.70 31.49 22.16
C ASP A 84 -10.19 30.08 21.84
N HIS A 85 -9.52 29.51 22.84
CA HIS A 85 -8.83 28.22 22.81
C HIS A 85 -9.78 27.07 22.43
N ASN A 86 -11.08 27.28 22.61
CA ASN A 86 -12.11 26.26 22.48
C ASN A 86 -12.46 25.94 21.02
N THR A 87 -12.18 26.84 20.07
CA THR A 87 -12.71 26.73 18.70
C THR A 87 -11.61 26.56 17.66
N VAL A 88 -10.48 27.24 17.83
CA VAL A 88 -9.35 27.25 16.88
C VAL A 88 -8.44 26.03 17.03
N LEU A 89 -8.17 25.60 18.27
CA LEU A 89 -7.36 24.41 18.57
C LEU A 89 -7.95 23.11 18.01
N PRO A 90 -9.27 22.82 18.16
CA PRO A 90 -9.83 21.59 17.60
C PRO A 90 -9.85 21.59 16.07
N ALA A 91 -10.10 22.73 15.42
CA ALA A 91 -10.07 22.83 13.96
C ALA A 91 -8.67 22.54 13.40
N ARG A 92 -7.63 23.13 13.99
CA ARG A 92 -6.24 22.88 13.60
C ARG A 92 -5.80 21.44 13.86
N THR A 93 -6.21 20.87 14.99
CA THR A 93 -5.92 19.48 15.33
C THR A 93 -6.56 18.51 14.35
N LYS A 94 -7.84 18.73 14.00
CA LYS A 94 -8.53 17.92 12.99
C LYS A 94 -7.89 18.03 11.60
N ALA A 95 -7.49 19.24 11.19
CA ALA A 95 -6.84 19.42 9.89
C ALA A 95 -5.50 18.67 9.80
N LEU A 96 -4.68 18.74 10.87
CA LEU A 96 -3.44 17.98 10.96
C LEU A 96 -3.69 16.46 11.02
N GLU A 97 -4.71 16.02 11.75
CA GLU A 97 -5.11 14.61 11.83
C GLU A 97 -5.57 14.08 10.47
N TYR A 98 -6.38 14.84 9.73
CA TYR A 98 -6.80 14.51 8.37
C TYR A 98 -5.62 14.38 7.41
N SER A 99 -4.70 15.35 7.41
CA SER A 99 -3.48 15.30 6.61
C SER A 99 -2.60 14.09 6.98
N GLN A 100 -2.49 13.76 8.27
CA GLN A 100 -1.74 12.59 8.70
C GLN A 100 -2.39 11.28 8.25
N GLU A 101 -3.70 11.17 8.36
CA GLU A 101 -4.43 9.97 7.92
C GLU A 101 -4.22 9.72 6.42
N LEU A 102 -4.27 10.78 5.61
CA LEU A 102 -3.92 10.72 4.20
C LEU A 102 -2.46 10.26 3.98
N ILE A 103 -1.49 10.85 4.70
CA ILE A 103 -0.07 10.47 4.62
C ILE A 103 0.10 8.98 4.94
N ASP A 104 -0.54 8.49 6.00
CA ASP A 104 -0.44 7.10 6.44
C ASP A 104 -1.06 6.14 5.41
N ASP A 105 -2.19 6.52 4.82
CA ASP A 105 -2.86 5.73 3.80
C ASP A 105 -2.04 5.68 2.50
N TYR A 106 -1.46 6.80 2.07
CA TYR A 106 -0.55 6.81 0.91
C TYR A 106 0.76 6.06 1.17
N LYS A 107 1.34 6.14 2.38
CA LYS A 107 2.51 5.32 2.77
C LYS A 107 2.20 3.83 2.70
N SER A 108 1.04 3.44 3.23
CA SER A 108 0.57 2.04 3.18
C SER A 108 0.34 1.60 1.73
N SER A 109 -0.33 2.42 0.92
CA SER A 109 -0.56 2.15 -0.51
C SER A 109 0.75 1.99 -1.27
N ARG A 110 1.71 2.90 -1.05
CA ARG A 110 3.06 2.83 -1.64
C ARG A 110 3.77 1.52 -1.29
N ASP A 111 3.77 1.15 -0.01
CA ASP A 111 4.46 -0.06 0.45
C ASP A 111 3.79 -1.32 -0.12
N LEU A 112 2.46 -1.38 -0.14
CA LEU A 112 1.71 -2.49 -0.75
C LEU A 112 2.01 -2.62 -2.24
N ASN A 113 1.86 -1.53 -3.00
CA ASN A 113 2.10 -1.54 -4.45
C ASN A 113 3.54 -1.93 -4.77
N ARG A 114 4.52 -1.43 -4.02
CA ARG A 114 5.93 -1.80 -4.17
C ARG A 114 6.15 -3.29 -3.86
N THR A 115 5.60 -3.79 -2.76
CA THR A 115 5.73 -5.21 -2.41
C THR A 115 5.05 -6.11 -3.44
N LEU A 116 3.83 -5.80 -3.89
CA LEU A 116 3.14 -6.55 -4.93
C LEU A 116 3.94 -6.56 -6.23
N TYR A 117 4.43 -5.40 -6.68
CA TYR A 117 5.22 -5.30 -7.90
C TYR A 117 6.43 -6.25 -7.86
N TYR A 118 7.26 -6.16 -6.82
CA TYR A 118 8.45 -7.00 -6.72
C TYR A 118 8.12 -8.49 -6.51
N VAL A 119 7.13 -8.81 -5.67
CA VAL A 119 6.73 -10.21 -5.44
C VAL A 119 6.22 -10.86 -6.71
N LEU A 120 5.33 -10.18 -7.43
CA LEU A 120 4.78 -10.70 -8.68
C LEU A 120 5.86 -10.78 -9.76
N GLN A 121 6.73 -9.77 -9.89
CA GLN A 121 7.82 -9.78 -10.88
C GLN A 121 8.82 -10.91 -10.61
N ILE A 122 9.26 -11.09 -9.37
CA ILE A 122 10.16 -12.18 -8.97
C ILE A 122 9.46 -13.53 -9.20
N SER A 123 8.17 -13.65 -8.86
CA SER A 123 7.39 -14.86 -9.12
C SER A 123 7.35 -15.18 -10.61
N THR A 124 7.09 -14.19 -11.47
CA THR A 124 7.11 -14.38 -12.93
C THR A 124 8.46 -14.87 -13.43
N VAL A 125 9.57 -14.28 -12.95
CA VAL A 125 10.93 -14.69 -13.32
C VAL A 125 11.22 -16.12 -12.87
N ILE A 126 10.88 -16.47 -11.62
CA ILE A 126 11.10 -17.82 -11.08
C ILE A 126 10.25 -18.82 -11.85
N LEU A 127 8.93 -18.60 -11.98
CA LEU A 127 8.05 -19.53 -12.67
C LEU A 127 8.44 -19.69 -14.14
N SER A 128 8.83 -18.61 -14.81
CA SER A 128 9.32 -18.66 -16.20
C SER A 128 10.63 -19.43 -16.32
N GLY A 129 11.61 -19.20 -15.44
CA GLY A 129 12.91 -19.89 -15.48
C GLY A 129 12.86 -21.36 -15.04
N VAL A 130 11.96 -21.68 -14.11
CA VAL A 130 11.73 -23.05 -13.61
C VAL A 130 11.00 -23.90 -14.64
N THR A 131 10.17 -23.29 -15.51
CA THR A 131 9.37 -24.01 -16.53
C THR A 131 10.23 -24.82 -17.52
N PRO A 132 11.28 -24.28 -18.19
CA PRO A 132 12.15 -25.06 -19.06
C PRO A 132 12.83 -26.23 -18.34
N ILE A 133 13.33 -26.00 -17.12
CA ILE A 133 14.01 -27.03 -16.31
C ILE A 133 13.05 -28.19 -16.04
N LEU A 134 11.80 -27.88 -15.68
CA LEU A 134 10.77 -28.88 -15.44
C LEU A 134 10.34 -29.64 -16.69
N VAL A 135 10.25 -28.96 -17.84
CA VAL A 135 9.99 -29.63 -19.13
C VAL A 135 11.13 -30.59 -19.50
N LEU A 136 12.38 -30.26 -19.17
CA LEU A 136 13.52 -31.16 -19.39
C LEU A 136 13.51 -32.35 -18.42
N VAL A 137 13.20 -32.13 -17.13
CA VAL A 137 13.13 -33.19 -16.11
C VAL A 137 11.97 -34.16 -16.38
N ASP A 138 10.80 -33.66 -16.81
CA ASP A 138 9.65 -34.49 -17.21
C ASP A 138 9.99 -35.42 -18.39
N LYS A 139 10.87 -34.98 -19.29
CA LYS A 139 11.37 -35.79 -20.40
C LYS A 139 12.46 -36.80 -20.02
N LEU A 140 13.15 -36.61 -18.88
CA LEU A 140 14.36 -37.35 -18.54
C LEU A 140 14.11 -38.60 -17.70
N GLU A 141 13.16 -38.60 -16.76
CA GLU A 141 12.65 -39.79 -16.05
C GLU A 141 11.83 -39.30 -14.83
N ALA A 142 10.51 -39.50 -14.84
CA ALA A 142 9.73 -39.46 -13.61
C ALA A 142 8.47 -40.32 -13.72
N GLY A 143 8.55 -41.56 -13.23
CA GLY A 143 7.39 -42.42 -12.97
C GLY A 143 6.43 -41.90 -11.88
N GLN A 144 6.58 -40.65 -11.43
CA GLN A 144 5.75 -40.01 -10.41
C GLN A 144 4.71 -39.10 -11.08
N ASN A 145 3.44 -39.54 -11.04
CA ASN A 145 2.32 -38.88 -11.74
C ASN A 145 2.11 -37.40 -11.40
N TRP A 146 2.58 -36.90 -10.25
CA TRP A 146 2.40 -35.50 -9.83
C TRP A 146 3.35 -34.53 -10.53
N LEU A 147 4.56 -34.97 -10.92
CA LEU A 147 5.54 -34.13 -11.62
C LEU A 147 5.11 -33.79 -13.06
N LYS A 148 4.25 -34.61 -13.67
CA LYS A 148 3.73 -34.41 -15.03
C LYS A 148 2.83 -33.17 -15.20
N TRP A 149 2.22 -32.70 -14.11
CA TRP A 149 1.28 -31.58 -14.15
C TRP A 149 1.99 -30.23 -13.97
N LEU A 150 3.18 -30.26 -13.37
CA LEU A 150 3.94 -29.08 -13.00
C LEU A 150 4.43 -28.28 -14.22
N PRO A 151 4.89 -28.90 -15.33
CA PRO A 151 5.20 -28.20 -16.60
C PRO A 151 4.00 -27.50 -17.27
N VAL A 152 2.76 -27.86 -16.93
CA VAL A 152 1.54 -27.24 -17.48
C VAL A 152 1.04 -26.12 -16.56
N ILE A 153 1.07 -26.35 -15.26
CA ILE A 153 0.59 -25.38 -14.25
C ILE A 153 1.53 -24.18 -14.15
N CYS A 154 2.85 -24.38 -14.16
CA CYS A 154 3.83 -23.29 -14.04
C CYS A 154 3.66 -22.20 -15.12
N PRO A 155 3.61 -22.51 -16.42
CA PRO A 155 3.38 -21.49 -17.45
C PRO A 155 1.98 -20.86 -17.40
N ALA A 156 0.95 -21.63 -17.00
CA ALA A 156 -0.39 -21.07 -16.81
C ALA A 156 -0.43 -20.03 -15.68
N VAL A 157 0.16 -20.34 -14.53
CA VAL A 157 0.28 -19.40 -13.40
C VAL A 157 1.19 -18.22 -13.76
N ALA A 158 2.31 -18.45 -14.45
CA ALA A 158 3.20 -17.39 -14.91
C ALA A 158 2.47 -16.40 -15.84
N SER A 159 1.64 -16.90 -16.76
CA SER A 159 0.85 -16.08 -17.67
C SER A 159 -0.17 -15.22 -16.92
N ILE A 160 -0.87 -15.79 -15.93
CA ILE A 160 -1.79 -15.04 -15.07
C ILE A 160 -1.05 -13.95 -14.29
N VAL A 161 0.07 -14.30 -13.65
CA VAL A 161 0.87 -13.33 -12.88
C VAL A 161 1.41 -12.23 -13.79
N ALA A 162 1.91 -12.57 -14.98
CA ALA A 162 2.38 -11.59 -15.96
C ALA A 162 1.26 -10.66 -16.43
N SER A 163 0.05 -11.21 -16.66
CA SER A 163 -1.14 -10.41 -16.97
C SER A 163 -1.48 -9.47 -15.83
N VAL A 164 -1.44 -9.91 -14.58
CA VAL A 164 -1.71 -9.03 -13.42
C VAL A 164 -0.67 -7.91 -13.33
N VAL A 165 0.62 -8.20 -13.50
CA VAL A 165 1.69 -7.19 -13.46
C VAL A 165 1.55 -6.16 -14.59
N THR A 166 1.07 -6.58 -15.77
CA THR A 166 0.88 -5.66 -16.91
C THR A 166 -0.46 -4.93 -16.86
N SER A 167 -1.53 -5.55 -16.36
CA SER A 167 -2.86 -4.95 -16.22
C SER A 167 -2.96 -3.95 -15.08
N PHE A 168 -2.15 -4.08 -14.03
CA PHE A 168 -2.15 -3.14 -12.91
C PHE A 168 -0.84 -2.36 -12.85
N PRO A 169 -0.85 -1.02 -13.02
CA PRO A 169 0.36 -0.21 -13.05
C PRO A 169 0.91 0.04 -11.62
N PHE A 170 1.23 -1.04 -10.89
CA PHE A 170 1.73 -0.98 -9.51
C PHE A 170 2.93 -0.03 -9.38
N GLU A 171 3.79 0.03 -10.40
CA GLU A 171 4.95 0.91 -10.45
C GLU A 171 4.57 2.39 -10.40
N LYS A 172 3.63 2.79 -11.27
CA LYS A 172 3.14 4.17 -11.32
C LYS A 172 2.39 4.51 -10.03
N ASN A 173 1.63 3.54 -9.49
CA ASN A 173 0.85 3.73 -8.28
C ASN A 173 1.73 3.97 -7.04
N TRP A 174 2.83 3.23 -6.87
CA TRP A 174 3.73 3.48 -5.73
C TRP A 174 4.50 4.80 -5.91
N MET A 175 4.90 5.17 -7.13
CA MET A 175 5.56 6.45 -7.39
C MET A 175 4.62 7.63 -7.11
N ALA A 176 3.38 7.58 -7.60
CA ALA A 176 2.37 8.62 -7.35
C ALA A 176 2.08 8.77 -5.84
N ALA A 177 1.93 7.65 -5.13
CA ALA A 177 1.74 7.64 -3.69
C ALA A 177 2.96 8.21 -2.95
N ASN A 178 4.19 7.95 -3.40
CA ASN A 178 5.39 8.54 -2.80
C ASN A 178 5.42 10.06 -2.97
N THR A 179 5.12 10.56 -4.17
CA THR A 179 5.01 12.00 -4.43
C THR A 179 3.91 12.65 -3.58
N ALA A 180 2.77 11.98 -3.39
CA ALA A 180 1.71 12.45 -2.51
C ALA A 180 2.19 12.61 -1.07
N VAL A 181 2.88 11.59 -0.56
CA VAL A 181 3.45 11.60 0.80
C VAL A 181 4.40 12.76 0.97
N GLU A 182 5.37 12.92 0.07
CA GLU A 182 6.36 14.00 0.17
C GLU A 182 5.69 15.38 0.12
N LEU A 183 4.70 15.56 -0.76
CA LEU A 183 4.00 16.83 -0.89
C LEU A 183 3.17 17.13 0.35
N LEU A 184 2.42 16.15 0.86
CA LEU A 184 1.62 16.27 2.09
C LEU A 184 2.48 16.49 3.33
N GLU A 185 3.60 15.77 3.48
CA GLU A 185 4.55 15.98 4.59
C GLU A 185 5.16 17.38 4.54
N SER A 186 5.55 17.84 3.34
CA SER A 186 6.07 19.20 3.17
C SER A 186 5.03 20.27 3.54
N GLU A 187 3.76 20.03 3.21
CA GLU A 187 2.67 20.97 3.48
C GLU A 187 2.30 20.97 4.96
N GLN A 188 2.27 19.79 5.59
CA GLN A 188 2.07 19.65 7.03
C GLN A 188 3.17 20.38 7.80
N GLU A 189 4.44 20.21 7.42
CA GLU A 189 5.57 20.89 8.08
C GLU A 189 5.52 22.40 7.86
N LYS A 190 5.17 22.87 6.65
CA LYS A 190 4.96 24.31 6.38
C LYS A 190 3.87 24.91 7.26
N PHE A 191 2.78 24.18 7.46
CA PHE A 191 1.64 24.61 8.28
C PHE A 191 1.93 24.54 9.79
N ILE A 192 2.69 23.53 10.23
CA ILE A 192 3.15 23.42 11.62
C ILE A 192 4.15 24.54 11.92
N LEU A 193 5.14 24.77 11.07
CA LEU A 193 6.18 25.78 11.32
C LEU A 193 5.71 27.21 11.03
N GLY A 194 4.65 27.41 10.24
CA GLY A 194 4.11 28.73 9.92
C GLY A 194 5.05 29.57 9.03
N ILE A 195 5.92 28.90 8.26
CA ILE A 195 6.91 29.57 7.40
C ILE A 195 6.26 30.27 6.20
N THR A 196 5.14 29.73 5.71
CA THR A 196 4.36 30.33 4.63
C THR A 196 3.62 31.58 5.14
N PRO A 197 3.67 32.73 4.43
CA PRO A 197 2.99 33.96 4.86
C PRO A 197 1.49 33.79 5.13
N ALA A 198 0.84 32.88 4.40
CA ALA A 198 -0.57 32.51 4.57
C ALA A 198 -0.86 31.80 5.92
N TYR A 199 0.13 31.12 6.50
CA TYR A 199 0.00 30.38 7.76
C TYR A 199 0.55 31.16 8.96
N ARG A 200 1.23 32.29 8.70
CA ARG A 200 1.85 33.10 9.74
C ARG A 200 0.82 33.99 10.44
N CYS A 201 0.49 33.59 11.67
CA CYS A 201 -0.53 34.24 12.49
C CYS A 201 0.05 35.06 13.66
N TYR A 202 1.39 35.13 13.78
CA TYR A 202 2.07 35.84 14.89
C TYR A 202 2.37 37.32 14.58
N ASP A 203 2.29 37.73 13.31
CA ASP A 203 2.68 39.08 12.87
C ASP A 203 1.55 40.12 13.03
N ILE A 204 0.38 39.73 13.59
CA ILE A 204 -0.81 40.58 13.69
C ILE A 204 -1.09 40.93 15.15
N PRO A 205 -1.06 42.23 15.52
CA PRO A 205 -1.27 42.67 16.90
C PRO A 205 -2.75 42.75 17.32
N GLU A 206 -3.71 42.68 16.39
CA GLU A 206 -5.15 42.74 16.68
C GLU A 206 -5.77 41.34 16.82
N GLU A 207 -6.37 41.04 17.98
CA GLU A 207 -6.88 39.71 18.35
C GLU A 207 -7.99 39.21 17.38
N ASP A 208 -8.94 40.07 17.00
CA ASP A 208 -10.04 39.69 16.10
C ASP A 208 -9.56 39.32 14.69
N LYS A 209 -8.58 40.08 14.17
CA LYS A 209 -7.96 39.81 12.86
C LYS A 209 -7.07 38.57 12.90
N GLN A 210 -6.48 38.29 14.06
CA GLN A 210 -5.64 37.11 14.26
C GLN A 210 -6.48 35.83 14.24
N GLN A 211 -7.63 35.80 14.92
CA GLN A 211 -8.54 34.66 14.90
C GLN A 211 -9.08 34.38 13.49
N GLN A 212 -9.48 35.42 12.76
CA GLN A 212 -9.94 35.29 11.38
C GLN A 212 -8.85 34.73 10.46
N LYS A 213 -7.60 35.19 10.63
CA LYS A 213 -6.47 34.69 9.84
C LYS A 213 -6.11 33.25 10.15
N ILE A 214 -6.27 32.78 11.39
CA ILE A 214 -6.03 31.38 11.72
C ILE A 214 -7.09 30.48 11.07
N SER A 215 -8.36 30.89 11.09
CA SER A 215 -9.42 30.15 10.39
C SER A 215 -9.15 30.08 8.87
N GLN A 216 -8.74 31.20 8.26
CA GLN A 216 -8.33 31.23 6.86
C GLN A 216 -7.10 30.35 6.57
N ALA A 217 -6.11 30.34 7.48
CA ALA A 217 -4.94 29.49 7.36
C ALA A 217 -5.31 28.00 7.38
N VAL A 218 -6.26 27.60 8.24
CA VAL A 218 -6.78 26.22 8.30
C VAL A 218 -7.52 25.87 7.02
N GLU A 219 -8.38 26.76 6.51
CA GLU A 219 -9.10 26.55 5.24
C GLU A 219 -8.15 26.42 4.05
N LEU A 220 -7.15 27.31 3.95
CA LEU A 220 -6.13 27.26 2.90
C LEU A 220 -5.33 25.95 2.96
N PHE A 221 -4.96 25.52 4.17
CA PHE A 221 -4.28 24.25 4.37
C PHE A 221 -5.14 23.06 3.92
N ILE A 222 -6.43 23.01 4.31
CA ILE A 222 -7.35 21.95 3.89
C ILE A 222 -7.54 21.96 2.37
N ASN A 223 -7.69 23.13 1.75
CA ASN A 223 -7.83 23.25 0.30
C ASN A 223 -6.56 22.78 -0.42
N GLN A 224 -5.37 23.07 0.13
CA GLN A 224 -4.11 22.59 -0.42
C GLN A 224 -3.95 21.07 -0.25
N VAL A 225 -4.32 20.52 0.89
CA VAL A 225 -4.34 19.06 1.10
C VAL A 225 -5.31 18.39 0.12
N ASN A 226 -6.48 18.98 -0.09
CA ASN A 226 -7.47 18.46 -1.04
C ASN A 226 -7.03 18.58 -2.50
N SER A 227 -6.30 19.65 -2.86
CA SER A 227 -5.76 19.81 -4.21
C SER A 227 -4.64 18.80 -4.50
N ILE A 228 -3.99 18.26 -3.47
CA ILE A 228 -3.05 17.15 -3.59
C ILE A 228 -3.80 15.81 -3.70
N HIS A 229 -4.84 15.61 -2.89
CA HIS A 229 -5.57 14.35 -2.79
C HIS A 229 -6.50 14.07 -3.99
N LEU A 230 -7.31 15.04 -4.41
CA LEU A 230 -8.37 14.85 -5.41
C LEU A 230 -7.84 14.45 -6.80
N PRO A 231 -6.79 15.08 -7.36
CA PRO A 231 -6.25 14.67 -8.66
C PRO A 231 -5.65 13.27 -8.60
N GLN A 232 -5.08 12.86 -7.46
CA GLN A 232 -4.56 11.50 -7.31
C GLN A 232 -5.67 10.46 -7.22
N ALA A 233 -6.76 10.75 -6.52
CA ALA A 233 -7.95 9.88 -6.50
C ALA A 233 -8.58 9.73 -7.89
N GLN A 234 -8.58 10.81 -8.69
CA GLN A 234 -9.08 10.80 -10.07
C GLN A 234 -8.15 10.06 -11.03
N GLN A 235 -6.83 10.28 -10.95
CA GLN A 235 -5.84 9.55 -11.77
C GLN A 235 -5.83 8.04 -11.52
N GLN A 236 -6.14 7.60 -10.29
CA GLN A 236 -6.37 6.18 -9.97
C GLN A 236 -7.58 5.62 -10.71
N THR A 237 -8.61 6.43 -10.96
CA THR A 237 -9.85 6.02 -11.65
C THR A 237 -9.69 6.03 -13.17
N ASP A 238 -8.94 6.99 -13.72
CA ASP A 238 -8.71 7.10 -15.17
C ASP A 238 -7.72 6.05 -15.71
N SER A 239 -6.79 5.59 -14.87
CA SER A 239 -5.87 4.50 -15.22
C SER A 239 -6.60 3.16 -15.46
N ASP A 240 -7.79 2.99 -14.88
CA ASP A 240 -8.66 1.82 -15.12
C ASP A 240 -9.37 1.88 -16.49
N GLN A 241 -9.55 3.07 -17.08
CA GLN A 241 -10.20 3.24 -18.39
C GLN A 241 -9.23 3.06 -19.55
N VAL A 242 -7.99 3.54 -19.43
CA VAL A 242 -6.97 3.45 -20.49
C VAL A 242 -6.58 2.00 -20.80
N ASN A 243 -6.75 1.06 -19.84
CA ASN A 243 -6.49 -0.36 -20.08
C ASN A 243 -7.65 -1.09 -20.78
N LYS A 244 -8.86 -0.50 -20.82
CA LYS A 244 -10.01 -1.07 -21.54
C LYS A 244 -9.92 -0.84 -23.04
N GLU A 245 -9.37 0.30 -23.47
CA GLU A 245 -9.30 0.67 -24.90
C GLU A 245 -8.15 -0.01 -25.67
N ARG A 246 -7.12 -0.52 -24.98
CA ARG A 246 -6.00 -1.24 -25.64
C ARG A 246 -6.30 -2.71 -25.95
N GLN A 247 -7.41 -3.26 -25.44
CA GLN A 247 -7.74 -4.67 -25.61
C GLN A 247 -8.68 -4.94 -26.81
N ASP A 248 -9.18 -3.89 -27.48
CA ASP A 248 -10.21 -4.00 -28.54
C ASP A 248 -9.71 -3.69 -29.96
N SER A 249 -8.38 -3.67 -30.18
CA SER A 249 -7.80 -3.53 -31.53
C SER A 249 -7.25 -4.87 -32.02
N PRO A 250 -7.97 -5.61 -32.89
CA PRO A 250 -7.40 -6.79 -33.53
C PRO A 250 -6.29 -6.39 -34.50
N LYS A 251 -5.07 -6.84 -34.21
CA LYS A 251 -3.90 -6.73 -35.09
C LYS A 251 -4.12 -7.62 -36.31
N LEU A 252 -4.57 -7.04 -37.42
CA LEU A 252 -4.56 -7.67 -38.73
C LEU A 252 -3.18 -7.41 -39.35
N GLU A 253 -2.27 -8.39 -39.29
CA GLU A 253 -0.97 -8.34 -39.97
C GLU A 253 -0.86 -9.55 -40.90
N GLU A 254 -1.12 -9.26 -42.19
CA GLU A 254 -0.39 -9.71 -43.38
C GLU A 254 0.20 -11.12 -43.40
N ALA A 255 -0.49 -12.01 -44.12
CA ALA A 255 0.11 -13.19 -44.73
C ALA A 255 0.49 -12.87 -46.19
N THR A 256 1.75 -12.52 -46.43
CA THR A 256 2.37 -12.56 -47.77
C THR A 256 3.84 -12.94 -47.67
N THR A 257 4.18 -14.18 -48.04
CA THR A 257 5.29 -14.62 -48.92
C THR A 257 5.25 -16.17 -48.99
N GLU A 258 4.94 -16.80 -50.14
CA GLU A 258 5.87 -17.39 -51.14
C GLU A 258 6.86 -18.41 -50.50
N GLU A 259 7.13 -19.64 -50.98
CA GLU A 259 7.31 -20.15 -52.34
C GLU A 259 7.46 -21.71 -52.34
N LYS A 260 7.13 -22.34 -53.50
CA LYS A 260 7.41 -23.69 -54.08
C LYS A 260 8.25 -24.77 -53.35
N VAL A 261 7.94 -26.07 -53.61
CA VAL A 261 8.65 -27.02 -54.54
C VAL A 261 8.17 -28.49 -54.38
N ALA A 262 7.90 -29.16 -55.53
CA ALA A 262 7.87 -30.61 -55.84
C ALA A 262 6.86 -31.52 -55.08
N ALA A 263 6.13 -32.46 -55.69
CA ALA A 263 6.28 -33.19 -56.95
C ALA A 263 4.91 -33.57 -57.56
#